data_AF-A0A9D8LKB6-F1
#
_entry.id   AF-A0A9D8LKB6-F1
#
_cell.length_a   1.000
_cell.length_b   1.000
_cell.length_c   1.000
_cell.angle_alpha   90.00
_cell.angle_beta   90.00
_cell.angle_gamma   90.00
#
_symmetry.space_group_name_H-M   'P 1'
#
loop_
_entity.id
_entity.type
_entity.pdbx_description
1 polymer ?
#
loop_
_entity_poly.entity_id
_entity_poly.type
_entity_poly.pdbx_seq_one_letter_code
_entity_poly.pdbx_strand_id
1 'polypeptide(L)'
;MSLLLPQDRLDGIVARHAAASDAINHASDPVRVVELAKELAELDPVVAAIAAWRKAQAGLDEALAMIDDPATDAEMRDLAYEERDTARAEIETRGREILIALLPKDAADERGVILEI
;
A
#
# COMPACT_ATOMS: atom_id res chain seq x y z
N MET A 1 6.87 -8.61 13.59
CA MET A 1 5.42 -8.66 13.87
C MET A 1 4.69 -8.21 12.59
N SER A 2 3.63 -8.88 12.12
CA SER A 2 2.90 -8.43 10.92
C SER A 2 2.04 -7.21 11.25
N LEU A 3 2.29 -6.10 10.57
CA LEU A 3 1.40 -4.93 10.56
C LEU A 3 0.07 -5.34 9.91
N LEU A 4 -0.96 -5.55 10.73
CA LEU A 4 -2.31 -5.87 10.26
C LEU A 4 -3.04 -4.57 9.87
N LEU A 5 -3.05 -4.27 8.57
CA LEU A 5 -3.83 -3.16 8.03
C LEU A 5 -5.29 -3.58 7.80
N PRO A 6 -6.28 -2.71 8.14
CA PRO A 6 -7.69 -2.99 7.90
C PRO A 6 -8.00 -2.98 6.41
N GLN A 7 -8.11 -4.16 5.79
CA GLN A 7 -8.28 -4.31 4.33
C GLN A 7 -9.52 -3.58 3.81
N ASP A 8 -10.65 -3.65 4.51
CA ASP A 8 -11.89 -2.96 4.12
C ASP A 8 -11.70 -1.44 3.95
N ARG A 9 -10.84 -0.82 4.78
CA ARG A 9 -10.54 0.62 4.64
C ARG A 9 -9.65 0.90 3.44
N LEU A 10 -8.67 0.05 3.18
CA LEU A 10 -7.79 0.18 2.02
C LEU A 10 -8.60 0.05 0.73
N ASP A 11 -9.46 -0.95 0.66
CA ASP A 11 -10.34 -1.18 -0.49
C ASP A 11 -11.32 -0.03 -0.67
N GLY A 12 -11.85 0.53 0.41
CA GLY A 12 -12.68 1.74 0.33
C GLY A 12 -11.96 2.94 -0.29
N ILE A 13 -10.69 3.16 0.05
CA ILE A 13 -9.88 4.25 -0.51
C ILE A 13 -9.59 4.02 -2.00
N VAL A 14 -9.17 2.80 -2.35
CA VAL A 14 -8.91 2.42 -3.74
C VAL A 14 -10.19 2.52 -4.58
N ALA A 15 -11.32 2.06 -4.07
CA ALA A 15 -12.62 2.14 -4.76
C ALA A 15 -13.05 3.60 -4.97
N ARG A 16 -12.85 4.46 -3.97
CA ARG A 16 -13.16 5.90 -4.06
C ARG A 16 -12.30 6.60 -5.11
N HIS A 17 -11.01 6.30 -5.14
CA HIS A 17 -10.09 6.79 -6.17
C HIS A 17 -10.52 6.35 -7.58
N ALA A 18 -10.79 5.05 -7.76
CA ALA A 18 -11.26 4.51 -9.03
C ALA A 18 -12.58 5.15 -9.49
N ALA A 19 -13.54 5.33 -8.56
CA ALA A 19 -14.81 5.98 -8.85
C ALA A 19 -14.64 7.47 -9.23
N ALA A 20 -13.74 8.20 -8.57
CA ALA A 20 -13.45 9.59 -8.92
C ALA A 20 -12.79 9.71 -10.31
N SER A 21 -11.88 8.80 -10.64
CA SER A 21 -11.27 8.72 -11.97
C SER A 21 -12.28 8.40 -13.07
N ASP A 22 -13.16 7.43 -12.84
CA ASP A 22 -14.24 7.10 -13.77
C ASP A 22 -15.22 8.27 -13.95
N ALA A 23 -15.58 8.95 -12.85
CA ALA A 23 -16.46 10.10 -12.89
C ALA A 23 -15.86 11.27 -13.70
N ILE A 24 -14.54 11.50 -13.64
CA ILE A 24 -13.86 12.51 -14.48
C ILE A 24 -13.99 12.17 -15.95
N ASN A 25 -13.81 10.90 -16.32
CA ASN A 25 -13.88 10.47 -17.72
C ASN A 25 -15.28 10.65 -18.33
N HIS A 26 -16.32 10.67 -17.49
CA HIS A 26 -17.72 10.85 -17.91
C HIS A 26 -18.27 12.25 -17.64
N ALA A 27 -17.54 13.13 -16.95
CA ALA A 27 -18.01 14.45 -16.58
C ALA A 27 -17.89 15.44 -17.75
N SER A 28 -18.99 16.15 -18.02
CA SER A 28 -19.03 17.24 -19.01
C SER A 28 -18.94 18.64 -18.37
N ASP A 29 -19.07 18.74 -17.04
CA ASP A 29 -18.98 19.99 -16.29
C ASP A 29 -17.52 20.26 -15.86
N PRO A 30 -16.88 21.33 -16.37
CA PRO A 30 -15.51 21.67 -16.02
C PRO A 30 -15.28 21.93 -14.53
N VAL A 31 -16.26 22.48 -13.81
CA VAL A 31 -16.14 22.73 -12.37
C VAL A 31 -16.07 21.41 -11.63
N ARG A 32 -16.95 20.47 -12.00
CA ARG A 32 -16.98 19.13 -11.39
C ARG A 32 -15.71 18.33 -11.66
N VAL A 33 -15.15 18.44 -12.87
CA VAL A 33 -13.85 17.81 -13.23
C VAL A 33 -12.73 18.32 -12.33
N VAL A 34 -12.66 19.64 -12.10
CA VAL A 34 -11.62 20.23 -11.23
C VAL A 34 -11.74 19.77 -9.78
N GLU A 35 -12.96 19.65 -9.26
CA GLU A 35 -13.19 19.11 -7.90
C GLU A 35 -12.72 17.67 -7.78
N LEU A 36 -13.14 16.80 -8.71
CA LEU A 36 -12.75 15.39 -8.72
C LEU A 36 -11.24 15.21 -8.92
N ALA A 37 -10.60 16.06 -9.74
CA ALA A 37 -9.16 16.01 -9.96
C ALA A 37 -8.38 16.36 -8.68
N LYS A 38 -8.88 17.30 -7.87
CA LYS A 38 -8.30 17.60 -6.54
C LYS A 38 -8.46 16.42 -5.60
N GLU A 39 -9.63 15.81 -5.57
CA GLU A 39 -9.89 14.63 -4.75
C GLU A 39 -8.97 13.45 -5.14
N LEU A 40 -8.78 13.21 -6.45
CA LEU A 40 -7.81 12.22 -6.93
C LEU A 40 -6.40 12.54 -6.46
N ALA A 41 -5.94 13.78 -6.63
CA ALA A 41 -4.59 14.18 -6.24
C ALA A 41 -4.33 13.99 -4.73
N GLU A 42 -5.37 14.12 -3.89
CA GLU A 42 -5.28 13.83 -2.45
C GLU A 42 -5.20 12.32 -2.16
N LEU A 43 -5.89 11.49 -2.94
CA LEU A 43 -5.93 10.03 -2.76
C LEU A 43 -4.77 9.29 -3.45
N ASP A 44 -4.21 9.84 -4.52
CA ASP A 44 -3.10 9.29 -5.30
C ASP A 44 -1.93 8.77 -4.45
N PRO A 45 -1.34 9.55 -3.51
CA PRO A 45 -0.23 9.07 -2.71
C PRO A 45 -0.61 7.88 -1.81
N VAL A 46 -1.84 7.86 -1.29
CA VAL A 46 -2.33 6.78 -0.42
C VAL A 46 -2.57 5.51 -1.23
N VAL A 47 -3.20 5.63 -2.41
CA VAL A 47 -3.43 4.50 -3.31
C VAL A 47 -2.11 3.94 -3.83
N ALA A 48 -1.14 4.79 -4.17
CA ALA A 48 0.19 4.35 -4.57
C ALA A 48 0.91 3.58 -3.45
N ALA A 49 0.82 4.06 -2.20
CA ALA A 49 1.36 3.35 -1.04
C ALA A 49 0.68 1.99 -0.82
N ILE A 50 -0.65 1.91 -0.93
CA ILE A 50 -1.42 0.66 -0.84
C ILE A 50 -0.99 -0.33 -1.93
N ALA A 51 -0.86 0.13 -3.18
CA ALA A 51 -0.44 -0.71 -4.29
C ALA A 51 0.98 -1.25 -4.10
N ALA A 52 1.92 -0.38 -3.66
CA ALA A 52 3.29 -0.79 -3.36
C ALA A 52 3.35 -1.80 -2.20
N TRP A 53 2.57 -1.58 -1.15
CA TRP A 53 2.47 -2.51 -0.02
C TRP A 53 1.95 -3.88 -0.45
N ARG A 54 0.86 -3.93 -1.24
CA ARG A 54 0.31 -5.18 -1.79
C ARG A 54 1.31 -5.90 -2.70
N LYS A 55 2.06 -5.15 -3.50
CA LYS A 55 3.12 -5.71 -4.35
C LYS A 55 4.25 -6.32 -3.52
N ALA A 56 4.68 -5.63 -2.46
CA ALA A 56 5.71 -6.16 -1.56
C ALA A 56 5.23 -7.42 -0.83
N GLN A 57 3.95 -7.50 -0.45
CA GLN A 57 3.36 -8.74 0.08
C GLN A 57 3.40 -9.89 -0.93
N ALA A 58 2.97 -9.65 -2.18
CA ALA A 58 3.06 -10.66 -3.22
C ALA A 58 4.49 -11.11 -3.48
N GLY A 59 5.45 -10.17 -3.54
CA GLY A 59 6.87 -10.49 -3.69
C GLY A 59 7.44 -11.29 -2.52
N LEU A 60 6.98 -11.02 -1.29
CA LEU A 60 7.33 -11.83 -0.13
C LEU A 60 6.80 -13.28 -0.28
N ASP A 61 5.55 -13.45 -0.68
CA ASP A 61 4.95 -14.78 -0.86
C ASP A 61 5.66 -15.56 -1.99
N GLU A 62 6.02 -14.90 -3.08
CA GLU A 62 6.79 -15.47 -4.20
C GLU A 62 8.19 -15.91 -3.75
N ALA A 63 8.92 -15.06 -3.02
CA ALA A 63 10.24 -15.39 -2.48
C ALA A 63 10.17 -16.55 -1.48
N LEU A 64 9.17 -16.59 -0.60
CA LEU A 64 8.95 -17.70 0.32
C LEU A 64 8.65 -19.00 -0.43
N ALA A 65 7.82 -18.97 -1.48
CA ALA A 65 7.56 -20.14 -2.30
C ALA A 65 8.83 -20.67 -2.97
N MET A 66 9.72 -19.78 -3.44
CA MET A 66 11.00 -20.19 -4.03
C MET A 66 11.95 -20.80 -2.99
N ILE A 67 11.98 -20.26 -1.76
CA ILE A 67 12.77 -20.80 -0.65
C ILE A 67 12.30 -22.21 -0.27
N ASP A 68 10.98 -22.39 -0.17
CA ASP A 68 10.34 -23.64 0.26
C ASP A 68 10.34 -24.71 -0.83
N ASP A 69 10.52 -24.35 -2.11
CA ASP A 69 10.64 -25.29 -3.21
C ASP A 69 11.98 -26.06 -3.14
N PRO A 70 11.96 -27.39 -2.97
CA PRO A 70 13.17 -28.22 -2.97
C PRO A 70 13.88 -28.26 -4.32
N ALA A 71 13.20 -27.90 -5.42
CA ALA A 71 13.77 -27.86 -6.76
C ALA A 71 14.62 -26.61 -7.02
N THR A 72 14.48 -25.57 -6.20
CA THR A 72 15.31 -24.37 -6.26
C THR A 72 16.75 -24.70 -5.88
N ASP A 73 17.72 -24.31 -6.70
CA ASP A 73 19.14 -24.47 -6.37
C ASP A 73 19.60 -23.50 -5.25
N ALA A 74 20.83 -23.67 -4.78
CA ALA A 74 21.34 -22.89 -3.65
C ALA A 74 21.51 -21.39 -3.98
N GLU A 75 21.94 -21.06 -5.20
CA GLU A 75 22.19 -19.68 -5.61
C GLU A 75 20.88 -18.90 -5.75
N MET A 76 19.87 -19.49 -6.39
CA MET A 76 18.53 -18.90 -6.46
C MET A 76 17.88 -18.79 -5.07
N ARG A 77 18.11 -19.76 -4.18
CA ARG A 77 17.57 -19.70 -2.81
C ARG A 77 18.19 -18.58 -1.99
N ASP A 78 19.49 -18.32 -2.14
CA ASP A 78 20.16 -17.19 -1.49
C ASP A 78 19.59 -15.85 -1.98
N LEU A 79 19.35 -15.71 -3.28
CA LEU A 79 18.67 -14.52 -3.84
C LEU A 79 17.25 -14.37 -3.28
N ALA A 80 16.48 -15.44 -3.21
CA ALA A 80 15.13 -15.41 -2.64
C ALA A 80 15.12 -14.99 -1.17
N TYR A 81 16.15 -15.34 -0.38
CA TYR A 81 16.29 -14.84 0.98
C TYR A 81 16.52 -13.32 1.05
N GLU A 82 17.34 -12.77 0.15
CA GLU A 82 17.55 -11.32 0.04
C GLU A 82 16.28 -10.59 -0.40
N GLU A 83 15.54 -11.15 -1.36
CA GLU A 83 14.26 -10.63 -1.82
C GLU A 83 13.20 -10.65 -0.71
N ARG A 84 13.11 -11.74 0.04
CA ARG A 84 12.24 -11.87 1.21
C ARG A 84 12.52 -10.76 2.22
N ASP A 85 13.78 -10.51 2.54
CA ASP A 85 14.16 -9.53 3.56
C ASP A 85 13.89 -8.09 3.09
N THR A 86 14.15 -7.82 1.82
CA THR A 86 13.80 -6.55 1.17
C THR A 86 12.28 -6.33 1.19
N ALA A 87 11.50 -7.32 0.75
CA ALA A 87 10.04 -7.26 0.72
C ALA A 87 9.45 -7.04 2.12
N ARG A 88 9.99 -7.69 3.16
CA ARG A 88 9.57 -7.47 4.55
C ARG A 88 9.81 -6.04 5.02
N ALA A 89 10.97 -5.46 4.71
CA ALA A 89 11.28 -4.08 5.07
C ALA A 89 10.36 -3.09 4.34
N GLU A 90 10.04 -3.36 3.07
CA GLU A 90 9.08 -2.55 2.30
C GLU A 90 7.66 -2.66 2.87
N ILE A 91 7.18 -3.86 3.19
CA ILE A 91 5.86 -4.08 3.82
C ILE A 91 5.74 -3.28 5.11
N GLU A 92 6.79 -3.26 5.94
CA GLU A 92 6.78 -2.52 7.20
C GLU A 92 6.77 -1.00 6.99
N THR A 93 7.58 -0.52 6.05
CA THR A 93 7.70 0.91 5.74
C THR A 93 6.41 1.43 5.13
N ARG A 94 5.90 0.78 4.07
CA ARG A 94 4.64 1.14 3.42
C ARG A 94 3.45 0.98 4.35
N GLY A 95 3.46 -0.06 5.19
CA GLY A 95 2.41 -0.27 6.18
C GLY A 95 2.29 0.89 7.16
N ARG A 96 3.42 1.46 7.62
CA ARG A 96 3.42 2.65 8.47
C ARG A 96 2.92 3.89 7.75
N GLU A 97 3.36 4.13 6.51
CA GLU A 97 2.88 5.25 5.70
C GLU A 97 1.36 5.21 5.51
N ILE A 98 0.82 4.02 5.21
CA ILE A 98 -0.62 3.81 5.08
C ILE A 98 -1.33 4.06 6.42
N LEU A 99 -0.82 3.52 7.54
CA LEU A 99 -1.42 3.77 8.85
C LEU A 99 -1.52 5.25 9.19
N ILE A 100 -0.46 6.02 8.93
CA ILE A 100 -0.44 7.46 9.15
C ILE A 100 -1.49 8.14 8.25
N ALA A 101 -1.58 7.75 6.98
CA ALA A 101 -2.57 8.30 6.05
C ALA A 101 -4.03 7.96 6.43
N LEU A 102 -4.25 6.85 7.15
CA LEU A 102 -5.57 6.45 7.66
C LEU A 102 -5.99 7.19 8.93
N LEU A 103 -5.09 7.93 9.57
CA LEU A 103 -5.43 8.69 10.77
C LEU A 103 -6.31 9.90 10.40
N PRO A 104 -7.39 10.16 11.16
CA PRO A 104 -8.14 11.40 11.03
C PRO A 104 -7.21 12.60 11.18
N LYS A 105 -7.44 13.68 10.41
CA LYS A 105 -6.63 14.92 10.48
C LYS A 105 -6.52 15.48 11.91
N ASP A 106 -7.52 15.29 12.77
CA ASP A 106 -7.50 15.72 14.19
C ASP A 106 -6.75 14.76 15.14
N ALA A 107 -6.44 13.53 14.72
CA ALA A 107 -5.75 12.53 15.54
C ALA A 107 -4.25 12.41 15.22
N ALA A 108 -3.79 13.07 14.16
CA ALA A 108 -2.39 13.07 13.74
C ALA A 108 -1.48 13.88 14.70
N ASP A 109 -2.04 14.84 15.45
CA ASP A 109 -1.27 15.75 16.32
C ASP A 109 -1.04 15.23 17.75
N GLU A 110 -1.76 14.20 18.21
CA GLU A 110 -1.71 13.82 19.64
C GLU A 110 -0.87 12.60 19.98
N ARG A 111 -0.45 11.78 19.01
CA ARG A 111 0.34 10.59 19.35
C ARG A 111 1.44 10.39 18.34
N GLY A 112 2.65 10.78 18.76
CA GLY A 112 3.84 10.02 18.40
C GLY A 112 3.54 8.55 18.69
N VAL A 113 3.12 7.83 17.66
CA VAL A 113 2.99 6.38 17.70
C VAL A 113 4.43 5.89 17.74
N ILE A 114 4.96 5.81 18.96
CA ILE A 114 6.09 4.95 19.27
C ILE A 114 5.57 3.55 18.98
N LEU A 115 5.82 3.09 17.76
CA LEU A 115 5.79 1.67 17.45
C LEU A 115 7.05 1.11 18.13
N GLU A 116 6.92 0.63 19.37
CA GLU A 116 8.01 -0.06 20.04
C GLU A 116 8.37 -1.34 19.23
N ILE A 117 9.67 -1.50 19.01
CA ILE A 117 10.34 -2.51 18.17
C ILE A 117 10.34 -3.87 18.89
#